data_AF-A0A7C7NP51-F1
#
_entry.id   AF-A0A7C7NP51-F1
#
_cell.length_a   1.000
_cell.length_b   1.000
_cell.length_c   1.000
_cell.angle_alpha   90.00
_cell.angle_beta   90.00
_cell.angle_gamma   90.00
#
_symmetry.space_group_name_H-M   'P 1'
#
loop_
_entity.id
_entity.type
_entity.pdbx_description
1 polymer ?
#
loop_
_entity_poly.entity_id
_entity_poly.type
_entity_poly.pdbx_seq_one_letter_code
_entity_poly.pdbx_strand_id
1 'polypeptide(L)'
;MKRQCMVLSFLLVLASVGCGIQETLIVELEDLVVAEVHVQIGGAFLGGNRVMAFLHRTLGTSVPGARVVITRGGTSSVELQEADENACRQERPKRTRGTCYLSSQEAADEFVPGEQLELTIELTQGRTLRSATTVPGGFTLTGIEDGSRCLLPPDTPLTIRWSRSNGTWAYISETLIIGLESSVMGTVASPNELDSLWLLGLS
;
A
#
# COMPACT_ATOMS: atom_id res chain seq x y z
N MET A 1 -9.49 27.83 -64.73
CA MET A 1 -9.36 28.52 -63.43
C MET A 1 -9.93 27.74 -62.23
N LYS A 2 -11.17 27.19 -62.26
CA LYS A 2 -11.72 26.43 -61.11
C LYS A 2 -10.92 25.18 -60.67
N ARG A 3 -10.27 24.48 -61.61
CA ARG A 3 -9.46 23.28 -61.34
C ARG A 3 -8.12 23.57 -60.64
N GLN A 4 -7.55 24.76 -60.82
CA GLN A 4 -6.25 25.14 -60.22
C GLN A 4 -6.40 25.53 -58.75
N CYS A 5 -7.51 26.16 -58.34
CA CYS A 5 -7.78 26.42 -56.92
C CYS A 5 -7.93 25.13 -56.10
N MET A 6 -8.55 24.08 -56.68
CA MET A 6 -8.80 22.84 -55.95
C MET A 6 -7.52 22.05 -55.66
N VAL A 7 -6.55 22.07 -56.58
CA VAL A 7 -5.24 21.40 -56.39
C VAL A 7 -4.40 22.12 -55.35
N LEU A 8 -4.43 23.46 -55.33
CA LEU A 8 -3.69 24.26 -54.34
C LEU A 8 -4.22 24.04 -52.91
N SER A 9 -5.55 23.96 -52.74
CA SER A 9 -6.16 23.68 -51.43
C SER A 9 -5.86 22.27 -50.93
N PHE A 10 -5.75 21.27 -51.81
CA PHE A 10 -5.44 19.90 -51.39
C PHE A 10 -3.99 19.74 -50.90
N LEU A 11 -3.04 20.44 -51.55
CA LEU A 11 -1.63 20.46 -51.14
C LEU A 11 -1.40 21.15 -49.79
N LEU A 12 -2.19 22.17 -49.44
CA LEU A 12 -2.09 22.83 -48.13
C LEU A 12 -2.60 21.96 -46.96
N VAL A 13 -3.59 21.09 -47.17
CA VAL A 13 -4.11 20.21 -46.11
C VAL A 13 -3.10 19.10 -45.79
N LEU A 14 -2.43 18.54 -46.80
CA LEU A 14 -1.39 17.51 -46.59
C LEU A 14 -0.15 18.02 -45.83
N ALA A 15 0.16 19.32 -45.93
CA ALA A 15 1.25 19.93 -45.16
C ALA A 15 0.90 20.19 -43.68
N SER A 16 -0.37 20.07 -43.30
CA SER A 16 -0.84 20.26 -41.91
C SER A 16 -0.88 18.98 -41.07
N VAL A 17 -0.54 17.83 -41.66
CA VAL A 17 -0.25 16.60 -40.91
C VAL A 17 1.20 16.69 -40.41
N GLY A 18 1.45 17.69 -39.57
CA GLY A 18 2.71 17.80 -38.86
C GLY A 18 2.88 16.55 -38.00
N CYS A 19 3.94 15.79 -38.26
CA CYS A 19 4.47 14.87 -37.28
C CYS A 19 4.65 15.65 -35.98
N GLY A 20 3.79 15.42 -35.00
CA GLY A 20 4.10 15.79 -33.63
C GLY A 20 5.40 15.06 -33.30
N ILE A 21 6.51 15.82 -33.24
CA ILE A 21 7.73 15.30 -32.64
C ILE A 21 7.36 15.03 -31.19
N GLN A 22 7.16 13.75 -30.89
CA GLN A 22 6.99 13.28 -29.53
C GLN A 22 8.40 13.29 -28.93
N GLU A 23 8.74 14.37 -28.25
CA GLU A 23 9.92 14.42 -27.38
C GLU A 23 9.71 13.38 -26.26
N THR A 24 10.24 12.17 -26.47
CA THR A 24 10.50 11.25 -25.37
C THR A 24 11.68 11.81 -24.59
N LEU A 25 11.36 12.53 -23.52
CA LEU A 25 12.33 12.94 -22.53
C LEU A 25 12.83 11.66 -21.84
N ILE A 26 13.95 11.12 -22.31
CA ILE A 26 14.64 10.00 -21.66
C ILE A 26 15.28 10.59 -20.41
N VAL A 27 14.54 10.53 -19.30
CA VAL A 27 15.11 10.81 -17.98
C VAL A 27 16.00 9.63 -17.64
N GLU A 28 17.31 9.87 -17.46
CA GLU A 28 18.17 8.88 -16.83
C GLU A 28 17.65 8.66 -15.41
N LEU A 29 17.15 7.45 -15.12
CA LEU A 29 16.74 7.13 -13.75
C LEU A 29 17.99 7.06 -12.89
N GLU A 30 18.08 7.96 -11.92
CA GLU A 30 19.09 7.89 -10.88
C GLU A 30 18.92 6.58 -10.09
N ASP A 31 20.04 5.92 -9.80
CA ASP A 31 20.07 4.72 -8.98
C ASP A 31 19.94 5.08 -7.49
N LEU A 32 18.69 5.23 -7.06
CA LEU A 32 18.32 5.63 -5.70
C LEU A 32 17.88 4.41 -4.90
N VAL A 33 18.23 4.41 -3.62
CA VAL A 33 17.68 3.45 -2.65
C VAL A 33 16.32 3.96 -2.20
N VAL A 34 15.31 3.10 -2.33
CA VAL A 34 13.94 3.29 -1.88
C VAL A 34 13.74 2.41 -0.65
N ALA A 35 13.20 2.99 0.42
CA ALA A 35 12.84 2.27 1.63
C ALA A 35 11.33 2.38 1.85
N GLU A 36 10.65 1.24 1.77
CA GLU A 36 9.23 1.11 2.11
C GLU A 36 9.14 0.55 3.53
N VAL A 37 8.79 1.39 4.51
CA VAL A 37 8.74 1.02 5.92
C VAL A 37 7.30 1.10 6.41
N HIS A 38 6.82 0.00 7.01
CA HIS A 38 5.46 -0.13 7.49
C HIS A 38 5.45 -0.48 8.97
N VAL A 39 4.67 0.27 9.74
CA VAL A 39 4.31 -0.04 11.12
C VAL A 39 2.81 -0.28 11.13
N GLN A 40 2.40 -1.50 11.42
CA GLN A 40 1.02 -1.93 11.45
C GLN A 40 0.66 -2.33 12.89
N ILE A 41 -0.32 -1.63 13.46
CA ILE A 41 -0.82 -1.91 14.81
C ILE A 41 -2.05 -2.81 14.69
N GLY A 42 -2.05 -3.95 15.37
CA GLY A 42 -3.19 -4.87 15.41
C GLY A 42 -3.54 -5.58 14.09
N GLY A 43 -2.65 -5.59 13.11
CA GLY A 43 -2.91 -6.12 11.76
C GLY A 43 -2.12 -7.38 11.37
N ALA A 44 -1.34 -7.96 12.29
CA ALA A 44 -0.74 -9.28 12.08
C ALA A 44 -1.76 -10.40 12.32
N PHE A 45 -1.39 -11.64 11.98
CA PHE A 45 -2.19 -12.83 12.29
C PHE A 45 -2.53 -12.86 13.80
N LEU A 46 -3.81 -13.01 14.13
CA LEU A 46 -4.37 -12.95 15.50
C LEU A 46 -4.32 -11.56 16.19
N GLY A 47 -4.10 -10.47 15.45
CA GLY A 47 -4.21 -9.11 15.97
C GLY A 47 -2.95 -8.57 16.65
N GLY A 48 -1.78 -9.16 16.38
CA GLY A 48 -0.49 -8.62 16.80
C GLY A 48 -0.04 -7.41 15.98
N ASN A 49 1.01 -6.74 16.43
CA ASN A 49 1.66 -5.68 15.64
C ASN A 49 2.65 -6.27 14.63
N ARG A 50 2.99 -5.49 13.60
CA ARG A 50 3.99 -5.86 12.61
C ARG A 50 4.80 -4.64 12.18
N VAL A 51 6.12 -4.76 12.21
CA VAL A 51 7.04 -3.70 11.76
C VAL A 51 8.01 -4.27 10.75
N MET A 52 8.05 -3.67 9.56
CA MET A 52 8.88 -4.13 8.46
C MET A 52 9.48 -2.99 7.66
N ALA A 53 10.61 -3.26 7.01
CA ALA A 53 11.18 -2.43 5.97
C ALA A 53 11.54 -3.27 4.76
N PHE A 54 11.19 -2.78 3.57
CA PHE A 54 11.61 -3.37 2.31
C PHE A 54 12.48 -2.35 1.57
N LEU A 55 13.75 -2.70 1.38
CA LEU A 55 14.72 -1.84 0.74
C LEU A 55 15.00 -2.36 -0.66
N HIS A 56 14.87 -1.49 -1.65
CA HIS A 56 15.20 -1.81 -3.04
C HIS A 56 15.81 -0.59 -3.72
N ARG A 57 16.33 -0.79 -4.93
CA ARG A 57 16.76 0.31 -5.79
C ARG A 57 15.71 0.64 -6.83
N THR A 58 15.75 1.86 -7.38
CA THR A 58 14.90 2.26 -8.52
C THR A 58 15.05 1.33 -9.73
N LEU A 59 16.23 0.71 -9.89
CA LEU A 59 16.53 -0.29 -10.90
C LEU A 59 16.11 -1.73 -10.52
N GLY A 60 15.45 -1.91 -9.37
CA GLY A 60 14.86 -3.18 -8.94
C GLY A 60 15.85 -4.20 -8.34
N THR A 61 16.96 -3.73 -7.76
CA THR A 61 17.95 -4.59 -7.09
C THR A 61 17.83 -4.52 -5.56
N SER A 62 18.19 -5.61 -4.90
CA SER A 62 18.23 -5.73 -3.43
C SER A 62 19.30 -4.84 -2.78
N VAL A 63 19.11 -4.54 -1.51
CA VAL A 63 19.99 -3.69 -0.68
C VAL A 63 20.30 -4.42 0.64
N PRO A 64 21.12 -5.49 0.60
CA PRO A 64 21.44 -6.30 1.78
C PRO A 64 22.45 -5.62 2.71
N GLY A 65 22.48 -6.07 3.96
CA GLY A 65 23.43 -5.61 4.97
C GLY A 65 23.21 -4.17 5.45
N ALA A 66 22.04 -3.58 5.19
CA ALA A 66 21.67 -2.30 5.77
C ALA A 66 21.31 -2.48 7.26
N ARG A 67 21.66 -1.49 8.09
CA ARG A 67 21.23 -1.41 9.48
C ARG A 67 19.98 -0.54 9.56
N VAL A 68 18.84 -1.12 9.92
CA VAL A 68 17.55 -0.42 9.95
C VAL A 68 17.10 -0.27 11.40
N VAL A 69 17.08 0.96 11.91
CA VAL A 69 16.72 1.27 13.30
C VAL A 69 15.53 2.23 13.33
N ILE A 70 14.53 1.90 14.15
CA ILE A 70 13.42 2.79 14.47
C ILE A 70 13.51 3.19 15.94
N THR A 71 13.69 4.49 16.19
CA THR A 71 13.64 5.08 17.52
C THR A 71 12.21 5.54 17.81
N ARG A 72 11.68 5.10 18.94
CA ARG A 72 10.33 5.34 19.42
C ARG A 72 10.36 6.30 20.59
N GLY A 73 9.51 7.33 20.55
CA GLY A 73 9.41 8.34 21.61
C GLY A 73 10.72 9.09 21.91
N GLY A 74 11.71 9.01 21.01
CA GLY A 74 13.03 9.62 21.15
C GLY A 74 14.05 8.84 22.01
N THR A 75 13.70 7.67 22.55
CA THR A 75 14.57 6.95 23.51
C THR A 75 14.70 5.46 23.25
N SER A 76 13.59 4.76 22.95
CA SER A 76 13.59 3.31 22.77
C SER A 76 13.87 2.95 21.32
N SER A 77 14.86 2.10 21.04
CA SER A 77 15.23 1.75 19.66
C SER A 77 14.93 0.29 19.36
N VAL A 78 14.38 0.03 18.17
CA VAL A 78 14.16 -1.32 17.63
C VAL A 78 14.97 -1.45 16.34
N GLU A 79 15.83 -2.46 16.27
CA GLU A 79 16.60 -2.78 15.06
C GLU A 79 15.92 -3.91 14.29
N LEU A 80 15.59 -3.67 13.03
CA LEU A 80 15.00 -4.67 12.16
C LEU A 80 16.08 -5.59 11.60
N GLN A 81 15.84 -6.90 11.66
CA GLN A 81 16.76 -7.93 11.18
C GLN A 81 16.43 -8.32 9.74
N GLU A 82 17.46 -8.54 8.94
CA GLU A 82 17.30 -9.03 7.57
C GLU A 82 16.59 -10.39 7.58
N ALA A 83 15.61 -10.56 6.71
CA ALA A 83 14.73 -11.72 6.65
C ALA A 83 14.55 -12.21 5.21
N ASP A 84 13.90 -13.37 5.04
CA ASP A 84 13.50 -13.85 3.72
C ASP A 84 12.67 -12.79 2.99
N GLU A 85 12.94 -12.58 1.70
CA GLU A 85 12.30 -11.53 0.92
C GLU A 85 10.77 -11.67 0.92
N ASN A 86 10.25 -12.90 0.97
CA ASN A 86 8.81 -13.16 0.99
C ASN A 86 8.16 -12.80 2.32
N ALA A 87 8.94 -12.63 3.39
CA ALA A 87 8.44 -12.20 4.68
C ALA A 87 7.95 -10.74 4.68
N CYS A 88 8.32 -9.92 3.68
CA CYS A 88 7.74 -8.60 3.44
C CYS A 88 6.65 -8.61 2.35
N ARG A 89 6.46 -9.73 1.62
CA ARG A 89 5.46 -9.83 0.56
C ARG A 89 4.13 -10.31 1.13
N GLN A 90 3.20 -9.39 1.41
CA GLN A 90 1.79 -9.77 1.54
C GLN A 90 1.04 -9.64 0.20
N GLU A 91 1.33 -8.63 -0.64
CA GLU A 91 0.50 -8.37 -1.85
C GLU A 91 1.25 -7.74 -3.06
N ARG A 92 2.58 -7.84 -3.15
CA ARG A 92 3.31 -7.16 -4.24
C ARG A 92 3.30 -7.95 -5.56
N PRO A 93 3.24 -7.27 -6.73
CA PRO A 93 3.53 -7.90 -8.01
C PRO A 93 4.93 -8.54 -7.97
N LYS A 94 5.08 -9.75 -8.48
CA LYS A 94 6.31 -10.58 -8.47
C LYS A 94 7.57 -9.94 -9.07
N ARG A 95 7.53 -8.68 -9.53
CA ARG A 95 8.56 -8.09 -10.40
C ARG A 95 9.61 -7.26 -9.66
N THR A 96 9.36 -6.79 -8.44
CA THR A 96 10.34 -5.99 -7.69
C THR A 96 11.15 -6.90 -6.76
N ARG A 97 12.47 -6.91 -6.93
CA ARG A 97 13.40 -7.54 -5.99
C ARG A 97 13.84 -6.52 -4.95
N GLY A 98 13.96 -6.95 -3.70
CA GLY A 98 14.46 -6.10 -2.61
C GLY A 98 15.04 -6.95 -1.49
N THR A 99 15.34 -6.28 -0.38
CA THR A 99 15.75 -6.91 0.88
C THR A 99 14.71 -6.60 1.94
N CYS A 100 14.24 -7.65 2.62
CA CYS A 100 13.27 -7.53 3.70
C CYS A 100 13.98 -7.42 5.04
N TYR A 101 13.48 -6.56 5.91
CA TYR A 101 13.88 -6.41 7.30
C TYR A 101 12.65 -6.43 8.20
N LEU A 102 12.70 -7.18 9.30
CA LEU A 102 11.60 -7.37 10.23
C LEU A 102 12.03 -7.19 11.68
N SER A 103 11.14 -6.68 12.52
CA SER A 103 11.31 -6.77 13.96
C SER A 103 10.95 -8.17 14.46
N SER A 104 11.36 -8.52 15.67
CA SER A 104 10.71 -9.61 16.39
C SER A 104 9.26 -9.24 16.74
N GLN A 105 8.45 -10.24 17.11
CA GLN A 105 7.05 -9.99 17.52
C GLN A 105 7.01 -9.19 18.82
N GLU A 106 7.85 -9.54 19.79
CA GLU A 106 7.94 -8.87 21.08
C GLU A 106 8.26 -7.38 20.91
N ALA A 107 9.23 -7.06 20.05
CA ALA A 107 9.58 -5.67 19.76
C ALA A 107 8.48 -4.94 18.96
N ALA A 108 7.75 -5.64 18.08
CA ALA A 108 6.62 -5.05 17.35
C ALA A 108 5.46 -4.67 18.28
N ASP A 109 5.16 -5.53 19.25
CA ASP A 109 4.03 -5.35 20.16
C ASP A 109 4.22 -4.17 21.14
N GLU A 110 5.45 -3.67 21.27
CA GLU A 110 5.73 -2.45 22.05
C GLU A 110 5.34 -1.14 21.33
N PHE A 111 5.08 -1.18 20.02
CA PHE A 111 4.64 0.01 19.26
C PHE A 111 3.18 0.34 19.60
N VAL A 112 2.90 1.62 19.84
CA VAL A 112 1.56 2.07 20.26
C VAL A 112 1.03 3.21 19.39
N PRO A 113 -0.31 3.35 19.27
CA PRO A 113 -0.91 4.49 18.58
C PRO A 113 -0.48 5.84 19.16
N GLY A 114 -0.30 6.84 18.30
CA GLY A 114 0.13 8.19 18.69
C GLY A 114 1.63 8.36 18.96
N GLU A 115 2.42 7.29 18.90
CA GLU A 115 3.86 7.33 19.16
C GLU A 115 4.63 8.02 18.01
N GLN A 116 5.63 8.84 18.37
CA GLN A 116 6.56 9.42 17.40
C GLN A 116 7.67 8.42 17.07
N LEU A 117 7.96 8.27 15.79
CA LEU A 117 8.92 7.33 15.24
C LEU A 117 9.97 8.07 14.42
N GLU A 118 11.23 7.77 14.67
CA GLU A 118 12.36 8.22 13.86
C GLU A 118 13.04 7.01 13.24
N LEU A 119 13.20 7.02 11.93
CA LEU A 119 13.85 5.96 11.17
C LEU A 119 15.27 6.40 10.82
N THR A 120 16.24 5.51 11.06
CA THR A 120 17.60 5.62 10.53
C THR A 120 17.96 4.34 9.80
N ILE A 121 18.38 4.46 8.54
CA ILE A 121 18.88 3.34 7.73
C ILE A 121 20.32 3.64 7.35
N GLU A 122 21.27 2.83 7.82
CA GLU A 122 22.67 2.90 7.43
C GLU A 122 22.96 1.85 6.36
N LEU A 123 23.45 2.31 5.21
CA LEU A 123 23.84 1.45 4.10
C LEU A 123 25.31 1.01 4.28
N THR A 124 25.68 -0.14 3.69
CA THR A 124 27.04 -0.69 3.73
C THR A 124 28.12 0.25 3.20
N GLN A 125 27.74 1.25 2.39
CA GLN A 125 28.63 2.28 1.85
C GLN A 125 28.74 3.53 2.73
N GLY A 126 28.26 3.47 3.98
CA GLY A 126 28.30 4.59 4.95
C GLY A 126 27.29 5.71 4.66
N ARG A 127 26.41 5.54 3.66
CA ARG A 127 25.29 6.44 3.39
C ARG A 127 24.16 6.19 4.38
N THR A 128 23.42 7.23 4.73
CA THR A 128 22.31 7.13 5.69
C THR A 128 21.03 7.73 5.13
N LEU A 129 19.90 7.05 5.32
CA LEU A 129 18.57 7.60 5.13
C LEU A 129 17.97 7.89 6.51
N ARG A 130 17.24 9.01 6.61
CA ARG A 130 16.53 9.40 7.84
C ARG A 130 15.11 9.81 7.50
N SER A 131 14.17 9.44 8.34
CA SER A 131 12.77 9.86 8.23
C SER A 131 12.16 9.95 9.63
N ALA A 132 11.05 10.65 9.76
CA ALA A 132 10.27 10.67 10.99
C ALA A 132 8.78 10.68 10.65
N THR A 133 7.99 10.03 11.48
CA THR A 133 6.53 9.98 11.36
C THR A 133 5.89 9.80 12.74
N THR A 134 4.58 9.92 12.81
CA THR A 134 3.80 9.63 14.02
C THR A 134 2.78 8.55 13.68
N VAL A 135 2.74 7.48 14.48
CA VAL A 135 1.69 6.47 14.36
C VAL A 135 0.34 7.17 14.61
N PRO A 136 -0.67 7.02 13.73
CA PRO A 136 -1.98 7.58 14.01
C PRO A 136 -2.52 7.13 15.37
N GLY A 137 -3.34 7.96 16.00
CA GLY A 137 -3.97 7.64 17.28
C GLY A 137 -4.86 6.41 17.18
N GLY A 138 -5.17 5.80 18.33
CA GLY A 138 -6.12 4.69 18.37
C GLY A 138 -7.51 5.15 17.93
N PHE A 139 -8.30 4.21 17.40
CA PHE A 139 -9.74 4.38 17.26
C PHE A 139 -10.43 3.15 17.81
N THR A 140 -11.73 3.29 18.07
CA THR A 140 -12.57 2.25 18.64
C THR A 140 -13.90 2.26 17.89
N LEU A 141 -14.44 1.07 17.63
CA LEU A 141 -15.83 0.95 17.19
C LEU A 141 -16.73 1.35 18.36
N THR A 142 -17.54 2.39 18.16
CA THR A 142 -18.44 2.95 19.17
C THR A 142 -19.86 2.44 19.04
N GLY A 143 -20.20 1.82 17.91
CA GLY A 143 -21.46 1.11 17.74
C GLY A 143 -21.67 0.62 16.32
N ILE A 144 -22.50 -0.42 16.21
CA ILE A 144 -23.19 -0.78 14.99
C ILE A 144 -24.65 -0.42 15.28
N GLU A 145 -25.13 0.68 14.72
CA GLU A 145 -26.43 1.28 15.07
C GLU A 145 -27.57 0.50 14.41
N ASP A 146 -27.78 -0.72 14.90
CA ASP A 146 -28.96 -1.57 14.81
C ASP A 146 -28.56 -2.91 15.47
N GLY A 147 -28.59 -2.92 16.79
CA GLY A 147 -27.99 -3.94 17.67
C GLY A 147 -27.94 -5.36 17.08
N SER A 148 -26.73 -5.91 16.98
CA SER A 148 -26.45 -7.33 16.73
C SER A 148 -27.46 -8.03 15.81
N ARG A 149 -27.75 -7.47 14.64
CA ARG A 149 -28.53 -8.21 13.65
C ARG A 149 -27.62 -9.29 13.07
N CYS A 150 -27.84 -10.54 13.48
CA CYS A 150 -27.23 -11.70 12.80
C CYS A 150 -27.68 -11.82 11.33
N LEU A 151 -28.67 -11.01 10.92
CA LEU A 151 -29.23 -10.96 9.59
C LEU A 151 -29.39 -9.50 9.15
N LEU A 152 -28.65 -9.10 8.12
CA LEU A 152 -28.86 -7.83 7.42
C LEU A 152 -29.76 -8.10 6.20
N PRO A 153 -30.99 -7.55 6.14
CA PRO A 153 -31.84 -7.74 4.97
C PRO A 153 -31.20 -7.12 3.72
N PRO A 154 -31.56 -7.62 2.51
CA PRO A 154 -31.14 -6.98 1.27
C PRO A 154 -31.47 -5.48 1.25
N ASP A 155 -30.62 -4.70 0.59
CA ASP A 155 -30.75 -3.25 0.42
C ASP A 155 -30.90 -2.45 1.72
N THR A 156 -30.48 -3.03 2.85
CA THR A 156 -30.49 -2.36 4.16
C THR A 156 -29.08 -1.87 4.50
N PRO A 157 -28.86 -0.56 4.67
CA PRO A 157 -27.55 -0.04 5.06
C PRO A 157 -27.20 -0.42 6.49
N LEU A 158 -25.96 -0.85 6.72
CA LEU A 158 -25.40 -1.07 8.05
C LEU A 158 -24.64 0.18 8.50
N THR A 159 -25.10 0.86 9.53
CA THR A 159 -24.40 2.01 10.09
C THR A 159 -23.36 1.57 11.11
N ILE A 160 -22.08 1.77 10.77
CA ILE A 160 -20.94 1.53 11.66
C ILE A 160 -20.44 2.89 12.15
N ARG A 161 -20.23 3.00 13.46
CA ARG A 161 -19.72 4.21 14.13
C ARG A 161 -18.39 3.90 14.80
N TRP A 162 -17.44 4.81 14.68
CA TRP A 162 -16.14 4.73 15.34
C TRP A 162 -15.71 6.08 15.91
N SER A 163 -14.81 6.04 16.87
CA SER A 163 -14.15 7.23 17.40
C SER A 163 -13.12 7.77 16.39
N ARG A 164 -12.86 9.08 16.44
CA ARG A 164 -11.87 9.71 15.57
C ARG A 164 -10.45 9.33 16.05
N SER A 165 -9.64 8.81 15.16
CA SER A 165 -8.19 8.70 15.32
C SER A 165 -7.50 10.03 14.97
N ASN A 166 -6.65 10.51 15.88
CA ASN A 166 -5.83 11.70 15.63
C ASN A 166 -4.69 11.39 14.63
N GLY A 167 -4.41 12.30 13.70
CA GLY A 167 -3.36 12.10 12.69
C GLY A 167 -3.69 11.09 11.58
N THR A 168 -4.88 10.51 11.57
CA THR A 168 -5.37 9.66 10.47
C THR A 168 -5.78 10.51 9.26
N TRP A 169 -5.42 10.07 8.06
CA TRP A 169 -5.75 10.74 6.79
C TRP A 169 -6.88 10.05 6.02
N ALA A 170 -7.12 8.76 6.25
CA ALA A 170 -8.21 8.00 5.67
C ALA A 170 -8.66 6.87 6.61
N TYR A 171 -9.92 6.49 6.50
CA TYR A 171 -10.44 5.25 7.04
C TYR A 171 -10.73 4.32 5.86
N ILE A 172 -10.38 3.04 6.01
CA ILE A 172 -10.64 2.03 5.00
C ILE A 172 -11.49 0.97 5.67
N SER A 173 -12.63 0.66 5.05
CA SER A 173 -13.48 -0.44 5.50
C SER A 173 -13.25 -1.62 4.57
N GLU A 174 -12.73 -2.71 5.13
CA GLU A 174 -12.58 -3.97 4.44
C GLU A 174 -13.58 -4.95 5.02
N THR A 175 -14.33 -5.60 4.15
CA THR A 175 -15.31 -6.62 4.55
C THR A 175 -14.95 -7.95 3.92
N LEU A 176 -14.80 -8.97 4.75
CA LEU A 176 -14.68 -10.36 4.35
C LEU A 176 -15.99 -11.08 4.63
N ILE A 177 -16.65 -11.55 3.58
CA ILE A 177 -17.88 -12.35 3.69
C ILE A 177 -17.53 -13.79 3.34
N ILE A 178 -17.74 -14.72 4.27
CA ILE A 178 -17.44 -16.15 4.09
C ILE A 178 -18.71 -16.99 4.01
N GLY A 179 -18.61 -18.21 3.46
CA GLY A 179 -19.72 -19.17 3.46
C GLY A 179 -20.86 -18.83 2.50
N LEU A 180 -20.54 -18.13 1.41
CA LEU A 180 -21.53 -17.68 0.42
C LEU A 180 -22.00 -18.80 -0.53
N GLU A 181 -21.33 -19.96 -0.55
CA GLU A 181 -21.57 -21.05 -1.51
C GLU A 181 -23.05 -21.37 -1.72
N SER A 182 -23.79 -21.62 -0.63
CA SER A 182 -25.22 -21.97 -0.67
C SER A 182 -26.12 -20.82 -1.14
N SER A 183 -25.66 -19.57 -1.00
CA SER A 183 -26.41 -18.35 -1.30
C SER A 183 -26.17 -17.83 -2.71
N VAL A 184 -25.07 -18.22 -3.37
CA VAL A 184 -24.73 -17.83 -4.76
C VAL A 184 -24.80 -19.00 -5.74
N MET A 185 -25.20 -20.19 -5.27
CA MET A 185 -25.31 -21.41 -6.07
C MET A 185 -26.29 -21.21 -7.24
N GLY A 186 -25.78 -21.36 -8.47
CA GLY A 186 -26.55 -21.16 -9.71
C GLY A 186 -26.42 -19.77 -10.34
N THR A 187 -25.78 -18.81 -9.66
CA THR A 187 -25.57 -17.43 -10.16
C THR A 187 -24.12 -17.17 -10.60
N VAL A 188 -23.18 -18.05 -10.26
CA VAL A 188 -21.74 -17.88 -10.57
C VAL A 188 -21.16 -19.13 -11.23
N ALA A 189 -20.21 -18.90 -12.14
CA ALA A 189 -19.73 -19.90 -13.10
C ALA A 189 -18.84 -21.02 -12.51
N SER A 190 -18.34 -20.87 -11.27
CA SER A 190 -17.48 -21.87 -10.62
C SER A 190 -17.65 -21.87 -9.10
N PRO A 191 -17.95 -23.02 -8.47
CA PRO A 191 -18.04 -23.15 -7.01
C PRO A 191 -16.70 -22.91 -6.29
N ASN A 192 -15.56 -23.14 -6.96
CA ASN A 192 -14.24 -23.16 -6.31
C ASN A 192 -13.57 -21.77 -6.20
N GLU A 193 -14.24 -20.69 -6.59
CA GLU A 193 -13.68 -19.33 -6.55
C GLU A 193 -14.30 -18.42 -5.45
N LEU A 194 -15.22 -18.94 -4.61
CA LEU A 194 -16.12 -18.10 -3.82
C LEU A 194 -16.33 -18.51 -2.35
N ASP A 195 -15.36 -19.13 -1.71
CA ASP A 195 -15.43 -19.31 -0.24
C ASP A 195 -15.41 -17.98 0.51
N SER A 196 -14.92 -16.92 -0.15
CA SER A 196 -14.88 -15.56 0.39
C SER A 196 -15.15 -14.49 -0.67
N LEU A 197 -15.94 -13.49 -0.30
CA LEU A 197 -16.07 -12.24 -1.03
C LEU A 197 -15.38 -11.12 -0.25
N TRP A 198 -14.45 -10.44 -0.90
CA TRP A 198 -13.76 -9.27 -0.38
C TRP A 198 -14.37 -8.01 -0.95
N LEU A 199 -14.89 -7.15 -0.07
CA LEU A 199 -15.33 -5.82 -0.45
C LEU A 199 -14.32 -4.81 0.08
N LEU A 200 -13.62 -4.15 -0.84
CA LEU A 200 -12.62 -3.14 -0.56
C LEU A 200 -13.21 -1.77 -0.90
N GLY A 201 -13.23 -0.85 0.06
CA GLY A 201 -13.78 0.49 -0.15
C GLY A 201 -13.14 1.54 0.75
N LEU A 202 -12.66 2.63 0.11
CA LEU A 202 -12.32 3.89 0.78
C LEU A 202 -13.63 4.50 1.30
N SER A 203 -13.67 4.87 2.58
CA SER A 203 -14.80 5.61 3.17
C SER A 203 -14.52 7.10 3.30
#